data_AF-A0AAV7X535-F1
#
_entry.id   AF-A0AAV7X535-F1
#
_cell.length_a   1.000
_cell.length_b   1.000
_cell.length_c   1.000
_cell.angle_alpha   90.00
_cell.angle_beta   90.00
_cell.angle_gamma   90.00
#
_symmetry.space_group_name_H-M   'P 1'
#
loop_
_entity.id
_entity.type
_entity.pdbx_description
1 polymer ?
#
loop_
_entity_poly.entity_id
_entity_poly.type
_entity_poly.pdbx_seq_one_letter_code
_entity_poly.pdbx_strand_id
1 'polypeptide(L)'
;MVDRGFDVETECRARGVRILMPPFKTPNQTKFTSIQVLNTRKLARARIHVERRIGRVRDWTFLNNVIPQTLLPVLSQQVYVCAALSNYQFFDL
;
A
#
# COMPACT_ATOMS: atom_id res chain seq x y z
N MET A 1 5.27 -1.07 2.50
CA MET A 1 4.39 -1.51 3.60
C MET A 1 3.55 -2.63 3.05
N VAL A 2 3.31 -3.69 3.83
CA VAL A 2 2.66 -4.90 3.32
C VAL A 2 1.43 -5.18 4.16
N ASP A 3 0.33 -5.58 3.51
CA ASP A 3 -0.87 -6.00 4.21
C ASP A 3 -0.67 -7.34 4.92
N ARG A 4 -1.49 -7.57 5.95
CA ARG A 4 -1.46 -8.86 6.66
C ARG A 4 -1.92 -9.97 5.71
N GLY A 5 -1.15 -11.06 5.65
CA GLY A 5 -1.45 -12.24 4.83
C GLY A 5 -0.56 -12.38 3.58
N PHE A 6 0.32 -11.43 3.30
CA PHE A 6 1.34 -11.59 2.27
C PHE A 6 2.60 -12.23 2.84
N ASP A 7 2.96 -13.40 2.32
CA ASP A 7 4.20 -14.08 2.65
C ASP A 7 5.30 -13.69 1.65
N VAL A 8 5.95 -12.56 1.91
CA VAL A 8 7.05 -12.01 1.09
C VAL A 8 8.26 -11.65 1.95
N GLU A 9 8.27 -12.09 3.21
CA GLU A 9 9.28 -11.67 4.17
C GLU A 9 10.67 -12.16 3.78
N THR A 10 10.75 -13.41 3.35
CA THR A 10 11.99 -14.07 2.97
C THR A 10 12.63 -13.39 1.75
N GLU A 11 11.84 -13.11 0.72
CA GLU A 11 12.26 -12.50 -0.54
C GLU A 11 12.74 -11.05 -0.33
N CYS A 12 12.00 -10.27 0.47
CA CYS A 12 12.41 -8.91 0.79
C CYS A 12 13.67 -8.90 1.64
N ARG A 13 13.77 -9.78 2.64
CA ARG A 13 14.96 -9.87 3.49
C ARG A 13 16.20 -10.28 2.70
N ALA A 14 16.07 -11.20 1.74
CA ALA A 14 17.15 -11.59 0.82
C ALA A 14 17.70 -10.41 0.00
N ARG A 15 16.88 -9.37 -0.22
CA ARG A 15 17.25 -8.13 -0.93
C ARG A 15 17.64 -6.99 0.01
N GLY A 16 17.78 -7.24 1.31
CA GLY A 16 18.06 -6.21 2.32
C GLY A 16 16.91 -5.24 2.58
N VAL A 17 15.68 -5.58 2.15
CA VAL A 17 14.50 -4.75 2.31
C VAL A 17 13.80 -5.09 3.62
N ARG A 18 13.66 -4.10 4.51
CA ARG A 18 12.86 -4.24 5.73
C ARG A 18 11.38 -4.08 5.43
N ILE A 19 10.60 -5.11 5.75
CA ILE A 19 9.13 -5.04 5.65
C ILE A 19 8.53 -4.33 6.85
N LEU A 20 7.59 -3.45 6.56
CA LEU A 20 6.72 -2.80 7.52
C LEU A 20 5.33 -3.46 7.42
N MET A 21 5.02 -4.35 8.37
CA MET A 21 3.75 -5.06 8.47
C MET A 21 3.22 -4.94 9.91
N PRO A 22 1.89 -4.82 10.14
CA PRO A 22 1.33 -4.86 11.48
C PRO A 22 1.64 -6.20 12.18
N PRO A 23 1.94 -6.20 13.49
CA PRO A 23 2.30 -7.41 14.21
C PRO A 23 1.14 -8.42 14.26
N PHE A 24 1.45 -9.71 14.14
CA PHE A 24 0.52 -10.80 14.44
C PHE A 24 0.42 -11.02 15.96
N LYS A 25 -0.75 -11.47 16.42
CA LYS A 25 -0.84 -12.02 17.78
C LYS A 25 -0.18 -13.38 17.78
N THR A 26 0.84 -13.58 18.60
CA THR A 26 1.34 -14.94 18.86
C THR A 26 0.30 -15.73 19.65
N PRO A 27 0.24 -17.07 19.54
CA PRO A 27 -0.79 -17.89 20.20
C PRO A 27 -0.95 -17.64 21.71
N ASN A 28 0.14 -17.29 22.41
CA ASN A 28 0.15 -17.01 23.85
C ASN A 28 -0.04 -15.52 24.20
N GLN A 29 -0.31 -14.63 23.23
CA GLN A 29 -0.50 -13.20 23.46
C GLN A 29 -1.98 -12.82 23.54
N THR A 30 -2.48 -12.56 24.74
CA THR A 30 -3.83 -12.02 24.96
C THR A 30 -3.93 -10.55 24.58
N LYS A 31 -2.86 -9.75 24.78
CA LYS A 31 -2.80 -8.32 24.46
C LYS A 31 -1.44 -7.93 23.85
N PHE A 32 -1.44 -6.88 23.02
CA PHE A 32 -0.21 -6.28 22.52
C PHE A 32 0.53 -5.53 23.64
N THR A 33 1.86 -5.55 23.60
CA THR A 33 2.68 -4.75 24.51
C THR A 33 2.61 -3.27 24.16
N SER A 34 2.94 -2.39 25.10
CA SER A 34 2.98 -0.93 24.88
C SER A 34 3.83 -0.54 23.67
N ILE A 35 4.98 -1.19 23.49
CA ILE A 35 5.88 -0.98 22.34
C ILE A 35 5.23 -1.42 21.03
N GLN A 36 4.58 -2.59 21.00
CA GLN A 36 3.87 -3.06 19.81
C GLN A 36 2.71 -2.13 19.44
N VAL A 37 1.97 -1.60 20.42
CA VAL A 37 0.90 -0.63 20.20
C VAL A 37 1.45 0.66 19.59
N LEU A 38 2.56 1.20 20.12
CA LEU A 38 3.20 2.39 19.57
C LEU A 38 3.69 2.18 18.13
N ASN A 39 4.33 1.05 17.84
CA ASN A 39 4.78 0.72 16.50
C ASN A 39 3.60 0.55 15.53
N THR A 40 2.54 -0.12 15.96
CA THR A 40 1.32 -0.26 15.17
C THR A 40 0.68 1.10 14.88
N ARG A 41 0.68 2.03 15.85
CA ARG A 41 0.17 3.40 15.64
C ARG A 41 0.98 4.18 14.60
N LYS A 42 2.31 4.05 14.61
CA LYS A 42 3.20 4.65 13.60
C LYS A 42 2.94 4.05 12.21
N LEU A 43 2.81 2.73 12.12
CA LEU A 43 2.48 2.04 10.87
C LEU A 43 1.09 2.43 10.35
N ALA A 44 0.09 2.53 11.22
CA ALA A 44 -1.26 2.95 10.85
C ALA A 44 -1.29 4.38 10.30
N ARG A 45 -0.51 5.30 10.89
CA ARG A 45 -0.35 6.66 10.34
C ARG A 45 0.22 6.63 8.92
N ALA A 46 1.31 5.89 8.69
CA ALA A 46 1.88 5.73 7.36
C ALA A 46 0.89 5.08 6.38
N ARG A 47 0.13 4.08 6.84
CA ARG A 47 -0.91 3.37 6.06
C ARG A 47 -1.99 4.31 5.55
N ILE A 48 -2.46 5.26 6.37
CA ILE A 48 -3.45 6.24 5.96
C ILE A 48 -2.98 7.02 4.73
N HIS A 49 -1.71 7.43 4.69
CA HIS A 49 -1.18 8.13 3.51
C HIS A 49 -1.17 7.24 2.27
N VAL A 50 -0.73 5.98 2.40
CA VAL A 50 -0.73 5.01 1.29
C VAL A 50 -2.15 4.75 0.77
N GLU A 51 -3.10 4.46 1.66
CA GLU A 51 -4.49 4.19 1.30
C GLU A 51 -5.17 5.41 0.67
N ARG A 52 -4.91 6.62 1.17
CA ARG A 52 -5.39 7.87 0.53
C ARG A 52 -4.86 7.99 -0.90
N ARG A 53 -3.57 7.72 -1.13
CA ARG A 53 -2.99 7.79 -2.48
C ARG A 53 -3.57 6.72 -3.41
N ILE A 54 -3.78 5.49 -2.92
CA ILE A 54 -4.45 4.42 -3.66
C ILE A 54 -5.90 4.81 -3.99
N GLY A 55 -6.63 5.39 -3.03
CA GLY A 55 -7.98 5.92 -3.24
C GLY A 55 -8.01 6.91 -4.40
N ARG A 56 -7.09 7.87 -4.42
CA ARG A 56 -6.98 8.85 -5.53
C ARG A 56 -6.72 8.19 -6.88
N VAL A 57 -5.89 7.14 -6.94
CA VAL A 57 -5.70 6.37 -8.19
C VAL A 57 -7.01 5.74 -8.64
N ARG A 58 -7.81 5.22 -7.71
CA ARG A 58 -9.13 4.64 -8.00
C ARG A 58 -10.16 5.68 -8.38
N ASP A 59 -9.97 6.96 -8.11
CA ASP A 59 -10.92 8.02 -8.51
C ASP A 59 -10.79 8.41 -9.99
N TRP A 60 -9.76 7.94 -10.69
CA TRP A 60 -9.60 8.22 -12.13
C TRP A 60 -10.68 7.52 -12.94
N THR A 61 -11.58 8.30 -13.52
CA THR A 61 -12.67 7.81 -14.38
C THR A 61 -12.19 6.91 -15.51
N PHE A 62 -11.00 7.19 -16.06
CA PHE A 62 -10.36 6.36 -17.08
C PHE A 62 -10.15 4.89 -16.61
N LEU A 63 -9.74 4.69 -15.36
CA LEU A 63 -9.49 3.36 -14.80
C LEU A 63 -10.77 2.64 -14.34
N ASN A 64 -11.86 3.37 -14.15
CA ASN A 64 -13.16 2.83 -13.71
C ASN A 64 -14.13 2.56 -14.85
N ASN A 65 -13.83 3.01 -16.06
CA ASN A 65 -14.66 2.82 -17.24
C ASN A 65 -14.19 1.63 -18.08
N VAL A 66 -15.02 1.25 -19.06
CA VAL A 66 -14.65 0.22 -20.04
C VAL A 66 -13.40 0.67 -20.80
N ILE A 67 -12.34 -0.13 -20.71
CA ILE A 67 -11.09 0.12 -21.44
C ILE A 67 -11.21 -0.52 -22.83
N PRO A 68 -11.10 0.28 -23.92
CA PRO A 68 -11.06 -0.25 -25.28
C PRO A 68 -9.91 -1.23 -25.47
N GLN A 69 -10.14 -2.30 -26.25
CA GLN A 69 -9.10 -3.30 -26.57
C GLN A 69 -7.86 -2.68 -27.23
N THR A 70 -8.04 -1.60 -27.99
CA THR A 70 -6.95 -0.85 -28.63
C THR A 70 -5.97 -0.23 -27.64
N LEU A 71 -6.39 0.00 -26.39
CA LEU A 71 -5.55 0.58 -25.33
C LEU A 71 -4.89 -0.48 -24.43
N LEU A 72 -5.25 -1.77 -24.55
CA LEU A 72 -4.64 -2.83 -23.75
C LEU A 72 -3.10 -2.87 -23.82
N PRO A 73 -2.44 -2.67 -24.98
CA PRO A 73 -0.98 -2.70 -25.05
C PRO A 73 -0.30 -1.63 -24.19
N VAL A 74 -0.98 -0.52 -23.91
CA VAL A 74 -0.45 0.62 -23.15
C VAL A 74 -1.04 0.74 -21.74
N LEU A 75 -1.97 -0.13 -21.36
CA LEU A 75 -2.71 -0.04 -20.09
C LEU A 75 -1.77 -0.02 -18.88
N SER A 76 -0.72 -0.85 -18.88
CA SER A 76 0.27 -0.87 -17.81
C SER A 76 0.98 0.49 -17.64
N GLN A 77 1.29 1.17 -18.75
CA GLN A 77 1.91 2.50 -18.73
C GLN A 77 0.92 3.56 -18.24
N GLN A 78 -0.36 3.45 -18.64
CA GLN A 78 -1.42 4.36 -18.18
C GLN A 78 -1.61 4.26 -16.67
N VAL A 79 -1.74 3.06 -16.11
CA VAL A 79 -1.84 2.84 -14.66
C VAL A 79 -0.61 3.38 -13.94
N TYR A 80 0.59 3.15 -14.47
CA TYR A 80 1.83 3.66 -13.90
C TYR A 80 1.84 5.20 -13.85
N VAL A 81 1.47 5.87 -14.94
CA VAL A 81 1.41 7.33 -15.01
C VAL A 81 0.37 7.89 -14.04
N CYS A 82 -0.84 7.30 -13.99
CA CYS A 82 -1.88 7.71 -13.03
C CYS A 82 -1.41 7.56 -11.57
N ALA A 83 -0.73 6.48 -11.24
CA ALA A 83 -0.16 6.25 -9.91
C ALA A 83 0.96 7.26 -9.58
N ALA A 84 1.86 7.53 -10.54
CA ALA A 84 2.92 8.51 -10.38
C ALA A 84 2.36 9.92 -10.15
N LEU A 85 1.42 10.36 -10.98
CA LEU A 85 0.75 11.65 -10.84
C LEU A 85 0.05 11.76 -9.48
N SER A 86 -0.68 10.73 -9.07
CA SER A 86 -1.37 10.69 -7.77
C SER A 86 -0.40 10.78 -6.58
N ASN A 87 0.84 10.28 -6.74
CA ASN A 87 1.89 10.36 -5.73
C ASN A 87 2.55 11.75 -5.67
N TYR A 88 2.78 12.38 -6.82
CA TYR A 88 3.39 13.73 -6.91
C TYR A 88 2.41 14.87 -6.63
N GLN A 89 1.10 14.62 -6.69
CA GLN A 89 0.09 15.62 -6.41
C GLN A 89 0.09 16.01 -4.91
N PHE A 90 0.73 17.15 -4.64
CA PHE A 90 0.75 17.85 -3.35
C PHE A 90 -0.59 18.56 -3.15
N PHE A 91 -1.51 17.90 -2.46
CA PHE A 91 -2.72 18.52 -1.94
C PHE A 91 -2.94 17.93 -0.55
N ASP A 92 -2.45 18.67 0.44
CA ASP A 92 -2.82 18.51 1.84
C ASP A 92 -3.90 19.57 2.10
N LEU A 93 -5.13 19.12 2.36
CA LEU A 93 -6.19 19.86 3.07
C LEU A 93 -6.41 19.13 4.39
#